data_AF-A0A1C4C9Q7-F1
#
_entry.id   AF-A0A1C4C9Q7-F1
#
_cell.length_a   1.000
_cell.length_b   1.000
_cell.length_c   1.000
_cell.angle_alpha   90.00
_cell.angle_beta   90.00
_cell.angle_gamma   90.00
#
_symmetry.space_group_name_H-M   'P 1'
#
loop_
_entity.id
_entity.type
_entity.pdbx_description
1 polymer ?
#
loop_
_entity_poly.entity_id
_entity_poly.type
_entity_poly.pdbx_seq_one_letter_code
_entity_poly.pdbx_strand_id
1 'polypeptide(L)'
;MTIENLNDLVVAELGCKYVLEEKVFEAKNFTVYIATSIENKMTYNRFILIKHLSNEVPSVHVWDKKICVDDTKIDIATEVTEAIQSGFVNKE
;
A
#
# COMPACT_ATOMS: atom_id res chain seq x y z
N MET A 1 -10.02 -14.17 -4.90
CA MET A 1 -10.08 -12.87 -5.60
C MET A 1 -9.63 -13.07 -7.04
N THR A 2 -10.43 -12.67 -8.02
CA THR A 2 -9.98 -12.56 -9.42
C THR A 2 -9.23 -11.23 -9.60
N ILE A 3 -8.31 -11.16 -10.56
CA ILE A 3 -7.52 -9.95 -10.87
C ILE A 3 -8.43 -8.73 -11.13
N GLU A 4 -9.60 -8.96 -11.72
CA GLU A 4 -10.63 -7.94 -11.98
C GLU A 4 -11.15 -7.27 -10.70
N ASN A 5 -11.42 -8.06 -9.65
CA ASN A 5 -11.88 -7.54 -8.36
C ASN A 5 -10.82 -6.69 -7.65
N LEU A 6 -9.53 -6.97 -7.86
CA LEU A 6 -8.44 -6.17 -7.29
C LEU A 6 -8.34 -4.81 -8.00
N ASN A 7 -8.43 -4.81 -9.32
CA ASN A 7 -8.41 -3.57 -10.11
C ASN A 7 -9.61 -2.69 -9.80
N ASP A 8 -10.81 -3.26 -9.71
CA ASP A 8 -12.02 -2.48 -9.37
C ASP A 8 -11.91 -1.88 -7.96
N LEU A 9 -11.39 -2.62 -6.98
CA LEU A 9 -11.13 -2.11 -5.63
C LEU A 9 -10.10 -0.98 -5.64
N VAL A 10 -8.98 -1.18 -6.34
CA VAL A 10 -7.92 -0.17 -6.47
C VAL A 10 -8.46 1.08 -7.15
N VAL A 11 -9.24 0.94 -8.22
CA VAL A 11 -9.83 2.08 -8.93
C VAL A 11 -10.86 2.80 -8.05
N ALA A 12 -11.71 2.06 -7.33
CA ALA A 12 -12.72 2.63 -6.45
C ALA A 12 -12.11 3.37 -5.25
N GLU A 13 -11.12 2.78 -4.58
CA GLU A 13 -10.54 3.32 -3.35
C GLU A 13 -9.40 4.31 -3.61
N LEU A 14 -8.63 4.10 -4.69
CA LEU A 14 -7.35 4.80 -4.95
C LEU A 14 -7.30 5.52 -6.30
N GLY A 15 -8.16 5.16 -7.26
CA GLY A 15 -8.04 5.53 -8.68
C GLY A 15 -8.03 7.04 -9.00
N CYS A 16 -8.39 7.88 -8.04
CA CYS A 16 -8.33 9.34 -8.16
C CYS A 16 -7.33 10.01 -7.20
N LYS A 17 -6.68 9.25 -6.32
CA LYS A 17 -5.82 9.78 -5.24
C LYS A 17 -4.37 9.32 -5.34
N TYR A 18 -4.12 8.13 -5.86
CA TYR A 18 -2.79 7.50 -5.86
C TYR A 18 -2.50 6.75 -7.16
N VAL A 19 -1.23 6.73 -7.55
CA VAL A 19 -0.68 5.85 -8.58
C VAL A 19 0.11 4.75 -7.88
N LEU A 20 -0.27 3.49 -8.09
CA LEU A 20 0.53 2.35 -7.63
C LEU A 20 1.81 2.22 -8.47
N GLU A 21 2.94 2.07 -7.81
CA GLU A 21 4.26 1.97 -8.45
C GLU A 21 4.82 0.54 -8.30
N GLU A 22 5.66 0.31 -7.29
CA GLU A 22 6.36 -0.96 -7.08
C GLU A 22 5.61 -1.85 -6.09
N LYS A 23 5.47 -3.14 -6.42
CA LYS A 23 5.04 -4.17 -5.45
C LYS A 23 6.23 -4.55 -4.58
N VAL A 24 6.21 -4.12 -3.32
CA VAL A 24 7.33 -4.34 -2.37
C VAL A 24 7.16 -5.58 -1.51
N PHE A 25 5.92 -6.07 -1.35
CA PHE A 25 5.66 -7.27 -0.56
C PHE A 25 4.41 -8.00 -1.06
N GLU A 26 4.45 -9.33 -1.07
CA GLU A 26 3.32 -10.17 -1.45
C GLU A 26 3.24 -11.38 -0.53
N ALA A 27 2.05 -11.60 0.02
CA ALA A 27 1.71 -12.77 0.80
C ALA A 27 0.38 -13.35 0.31
N LYS A 28 0.05 -14.54 0.82
CA LYS A 28 -1.17 -15.27 0.45
C LYS A 28 -2.46 -14.47 0.66
N ASN A 29 -2.48 -13.52 1.60
CA ASN A 29 -3.69 -12.83 2.04
C ASN A 29 -3.65 -11.31 1.87
N PHE A 30 -2.48 -10.75 1.54
CA PHE A 30 -2.34 -9.31 1.31
C PHE A 30 -1.13 -9.01 0.44
N THR A 31 -1.13 -7.83 -0.17
CA THR A 31 -0.03 -7.31 -0.99
C THR A 31 0.22 -5.86 -0.60
N VAL A 32 1.47 -5.44 -0.60
CA VAL A 32 1.87 -4.06 -0.29
C VAL A 32 2.53 -3.45 -1.51
N TYR A 33 2.06 -2.25 -1.87
CA TYR A 33 2.58 -1.45 -2.96
C TYR A 33 3.14 -0.14 -2.43
N ILE A 34 4.16 0.38 -3.10
CA ILE A 34 4.49 1.80 -3.05
C ILE A 34 3.50 2.54 -3.93
N ALA A 35 3.06 3.72 -3.49
CA ALA A 35 2.21 4.59 -4.27
C ALA A 35 2.57 6.05 -4.10
N THR A 36 2.37 6.81 -5.17
CA THR A 36 2.57 8.26 -5.22
C THR A 36 1.23 8.97 -5.31
N SER A 37 1.04 10.04 -4.55
CA SER A 37 -0.23 10.79 -4.56
C SER A 37 -0.38 11.60 -5.85
N ILE A 38 -1.57 11.59 -6.44
CA ILE A 38 -1.91 12.33 -7.66
C ILE A 38 -2.09 13.83 -7.37
N GLU A 39 -2.70 14.18 -6.23
CA GLU A 39 -3.10 15.56 -5.92
C GLU A 39 -1.96 16.48 -5.46
N ASN A 40 -0.77 15.95 -5.15
CA ASN A 40 0.21 16.76 -4.43
C ASN A 40 1.64 16.59 -4.93
N LYS A 41 2.31 17.75 -4.99
CA LYS A 41 3.76 18.02 -5.13
C LYS A 41 4.58 17.41 -3.98
N MET A 42 4.17 16.27 -3.42
CA MET A 42 4.87 15.62 -2.33
C MET A 42 5.92 14.69 -2.90
N THR A 43 7.17 15.00 -2.59
CA THR A 43 8.39 14.27 -2.89
C THR A 43 8.52 12.98 -2.05
N TYR A 44 7.42 12.30 -1.75
CA TYR A 44 7.42 11.18 -0.82
C TYR A 44 6.53 10.04 -1.31
N ASN A 45 7.07 8.83 -1.19
CA ASN A 45 6.39 7.59 -1.48
C ASN A 45 5.54 7.18 -0.28
N ARG A 46 4.36 6.57 -0.52
CA ARG A 46 3.46 6.03 0.50
C ARG A 46 3.31 4.52 0.34
N PHE A 47 2.86 3.83 1.38
CA PHE A 47 2.55 2.40 1.30
C PHE A 47 1.04 2.17 1.24
N ILE A 48 0.64 1.30 0.32
CA ILE A 48 -0.74 0.85 0.16
C ILE A 48 -0.78 -0.65 0.42
N LEU A 49 -1.43 -1.03 1.51
CA LEU A 49 -1.76 -2.41 1.80
C LEU A 49 -3.11 -2.75 1.16
N ILE A 50 -3.12 -3.81 0.37
CA ILE A 50 -4.34 -4.39 -0.16
C ILE A 50 -4.53 -5.78 0.44
N LYS A 51 -5.55 -5.92 1.30
CA LYS A 51 -5.94 -7.20 1.87
C LYS A 51 -6.86 -7.92 0.88
N HIS A 52 -6.53 -9.17 0.58
CA HIS A 52 -7.24 -10.02 -0.37
C HIS A 52 -7.75 -11.32 0.25
N LEU A 53 -8.05 -11.28 1.56
CA LEU A 53 -8.55 -12.41 2.34
C LEU A 53 -9.71 -13.12 1.63
N SER A 54 -9.51 -14.39 1.26
CA SER A 54 -10.49 -15.18 0.49
C SER A 54 -11.88 -15.32 1.12
N ASN A 55 -11.98 -15.08 2.43
CA ASN A 55 -13.21 -15.24 3.20
C ASN A 55 -13.86 -13.90 3.58
N GLU A 56 -13.25 -12.77 3.22
CA GLU A 56 -13.72 -11.43 3.58
C GLU A 56 -13.77 -10.53 2.35
N VAL A 57 -14.48 -9.40 2.46
CA VAL A 57 -14.46 -8.38 1.42
C VAL A 57 -13.05 -7.81 1.33
N PRO A 58 -12.46 -7.73 0.12
CA PRO A 58 -11.20 -7.06 -0.09
C PRO A 58 -11.18 -5.66 0.50
N SER A 59 -10.09 -5.27 1.14
CA SER A 59 -9.99 -3.94 1.75
C SER A 59 -8.64 -3.30 1.47
N VAL A 60 -8.66 -1.99 1.26
CA VAL A 60 -7.47 -1.17 1.04
C VAL A 60 -7.19 -0.40 2.32
N HIS A 61 -5.94 -0.42 2.75
CA HIS A 61 -5.46 0.39 3.87
C HIS A 61 -4.30 1.22 3.35
N VAL A 62 -4.47 2.53 3.36
CA VAL A 62 -3.41 3.46 2.99
C VAL A 62 -2.65 3.82 4.26
N TRP A 63 -1.34 3.56 4.25
CA TRP A 63 -0.45 3.95 5.32
C TRP A 63 0.43 5.10 4.85
N ASP A 64 0.12 6.28 5.37
CA ASP A 64 0.76 7.54 4.99
C ASP A 64 2.08 7.73 5.74
N LYS A 65 3.06 6.90 5.40
CA LYS A 65 4.45 7.12 5.80
C LYS A 65 5.14 8.00 4.75
N LYS A 66 5.88 9.01 5.17
CA LYS A 66 6.77 9.76 4.29
C LYS A 66 8.06 8.96 4.14
N ILE A 67 8.14 8.16 3.09
CA ILE A 67 9.39 7.51 2.68
C ILE A 67 10.14 8.53 1.82
N CYS A 68 11.39 8.80 2.17
CA CYS A 68 12.28 9.61 1.34
C CYS A 68 12.55 8.87 0.01
N VAL A 69 12.70 9.60 -1.09
CA VAL A 69 13.11 9.01 -2.38
C VAL A 69 14.47 8.30 -2.27
N ASP A 70 15.30 8.70 -1.30
CA ASP A 70 16.61 8.12 -1.02
C ASP A 70 16.57 6.88 -0.11
N ASP A 71 15.40 6.49 0.42
CA ASP A 71 15.30 5.32 1.30
C ASP A 71 15.66 4.05 0.53
N THR A 72 16.51 3.23 1.15
CA THR A 72 16.96 2.00 0.52
C THR A 72 15.87 0.94 0.56
N LYS A 73 16.01 -0.12 -0.25
CA LYS A 73 15.13 -1.29 -0.17
C LYS A 73 15.06 -1.91 1.23
N ILE A 74 16.13 -1.78 2.01
CA ILE A 74 16.19 -2.30 3.40
C ILE A 74 15.33 -1.43 4.33
N ASP A 75 15.38 -0.11 4.16
CA ASP A 75 14.56 0.83 4.94
C ASP A 75 13.08 0.61 4.63
N ILE A 76 12.74 0.49 3.34
CA ILE A 76 11.40 0.14 2.86
C ILE A 76 10.93 -1.20 3.46
N ALA A 77 11.76 -2.24 3.44
CA ALA A 77 11.40 -3.55 3.98
C ALA A 77 11.19 -3.52 5.50
N THR A 78 12.02 -2.74 6.22
CA THR A 78 11.89 -2.54 7.67
C THR A 78 10.57 -1.86 7.99
N GLU A 79 10.26 -0.76 7.31
CA GLU A 79 9.03 0.00 7.49
C GLU A 79 7.79 -0.85 7.18
N VAL A 80 7.79 -1.61 6.08
CA VAL A 80 6.69 -2.54 5.76
C VAL A 80 6.55 -3.62 6.84
N THR A 81 7.66 -4.13 7.38
CA THR A 81 7.62 -5.13 8.45
C THR A 81 7.02 -4.57 9.74
N GLU A 82 7.40 -3.35 10.13
CA GLU A 82 6.83 -2.66 11.29
C GLU A 82 5.33 -2.36 11.09
N ALA A 83 4.93 -1.96 9.89
CA ALA A 83 3.53 -1.75 9.54
C ALA A 83 2.74 -3.07 9.67
N ILE A 84 3.25 -4.19 9.15
CA ILE A 84 2.64 -5.51 9.30
C ILE A 84 2.50 -5.89 10.79
N GLN A 85 3.57 -5.74 11.57
CA GLN A 85 3.58 -6.11 13.00
C GLN A 85 2.63 -5.26 13.84
N SER A 86 2.46 -3.98 13.49
CA SER A 86 1.50 -3.08 14.13
C SER A 86 0.07 -3.24 13.60
N GLY A 87 -0.17 -4.14 12.65
CA GLY A 87 -1.49 -4.37 12.04
C GLY A 87 -1.91 -3.27 11.06
N PHE A 88 -0.95 -2.48 10.54
CA PHE A 88 -1.17 -1.30 9.71
C PHE A 88 -2.08 -0.26 10.38
N VAL A 89 -1.98 -0.16 11.71
CA VAL A 89 -2.61 0.93 12.46
C VAL A 89 -1.77 2.19 12.25
N ASN A 90 -2.39 3.26 11.76
CA ASN A 90 -1.75 4.57 11.75
C ASN A 90 -1.42 4.93 13.21
N LYS A 91 -0.13 4.94 13.56
CA LYS A 91 0.35 5.60 14.76
C LYS A 91 0.30 7.10 14.48
N GLU A 92 -0.88 7.71 14.64
CA GLU A 92 -0.95 9.16 14.83
C GLU A 92 -0.09 9.60 16.02
#